data_AF-K1SK00-F1
#
_entry.id   AF-K1SK00-F1
#
_cell.length_a   1.000
_cell.length_b   1.000
_cell.length_c   1.000
_cell.angle_alpha   90.00
_cell.angle_beta   90.00
_cell.angle_gamma   90.00
#
_symmetry.space_group_name_H-M   'P 1'
#
loop_
_entity.id
_entity.type
_entity.pdbx_description
1 polymer ?
#
loop_
_entity_poly.entity_id
_entity_poly.type
_entity_poly.pdbx_seq_one_letter_code
_entity_poly.pdbx_strand_id
1 'polypeptide(L)'
;MLGAMLLLSGVFAFSSCGNDESDPDSTVTIAMATVEKQPQYDAPYLVLDNGEKLWVVQHIVPYRDLKAGERIFGNYSFLEAGESGFAYNIRLNDYTLVPVQEIIGLNPDNMDSIGNMKVQIKDMWPSDDYLNVRFMLNFPSPQKPILNLVVNEMIP
;
A
#
# COMPACT_ATOMS: atom_id res chain seq x y z
N MET A 1 -22.69 -21.55 -44.11
CA MET A 1 -22.20 -22.34 -42.96
C MET A 1 -20.76 -21.91 -42.74
N LEU A 2 -20.48 -20.80 -42.05
CA LEU A 2 -20.53 -20.53 -40.61
C LEU A 2 -19.54 -21.39 -39.79
N GLY A 3 -18.55 -20.72 -39.18
CA GLY A 3 -17.75 -21.19 -38.04
C GLY A 3 -16.33 -21.67 -38.42
N ALA A 4 -15.24 -21.29 -37.75
CA ALA A 4 -15.01 -20.35 -36.65
C ALA A 4 -13.51 -19.98 -36.68
N MET A 5 -13.19 -18.70 -36.49
CA MET A 5 -11.81 -18.21 -36.40
C MET A 5 -11.40 -18.27 -34.93
N LEU A 6 -10.51 -19.19 -34.54
CA LEU A 6 -9.99 -19.27 -33.18
C LEU A 6 -8.92 -18.18 -33.00
N LEU A 7 -9.29 -17.09 -32.33
CA LEU A 7 -8.35 -16.09 -31.80
C LEU A 7 -7.75 -16.65 -30.50
N LEU A 8 -6.51 -17.11 -30.56
CA LEU A 8 -5.74 -17.50 -29.37
C LEU A 8 -5.16 -16.23 -28.73
N SER A 9 -5.92 -15.61 -27.83
CA SER A 9 -5.44 -14.54 -26.96
C SER A 9 -4.44 -15.10 -25.95
N GLY A 10 -3.15 -14.96 -26.26
CA GLY A 10 -2.07 -15.28 -25.33
C GLY A 10 -2.07 -14.31 -24.16
N VAL A 11 -2.50 -14.78 -22.99
CA VAL A 11 -2.29 -14.08 -21.72
C VAL A 11 -0.82 -14.25 -21.37
N PHE A 12 -0.03 -13.17 -21.48
CA PHE A 12 1.33 -13.13 -20.95
C PHE A 12 1.24 -13.01 -19.43
N ALA A 13 1.21 -14.15 -18.73
CA ALA A 13 1.47 -14.19 -17.30
C ALA A 13 2.98 -14.19 -17.07
N PHE A 14 3.54 -13.07 -16.61
CA PHE A 14 4.91 -13.04 -16.09
C PHE A 14 4.90 -13.63 -14.66
N SER A 15 5.16 -14.92 -14.52
CA SER A 15 5.51 -15.53 -13.22
C SER A 15 7.01 -15.40 -13.00
N SER A 16 7.42 -14.41 -12.20
CA SER A 16 8.78 -14.33 -11.66
C SER A 16 8.86 -15.18 -10.38
N CYS A 17 9.10 -16.48 -10.52
CA CYS A 17 9.48 -17.34 -9.39
C CYS A 17 11.00 -17.27 -9.21
N GLY A 18 11.46 -16.43 -8.29
CA GLY A 18 12.80 -16.58 -7.71
C GLY A 18 12.74 -17.72 -6.72
N ASN A 19 13.40 -18.84 -7.05
CA ASN A 19 13.54 -19.98 -6.15
C ASN A 19 14.55 -19.63 -5.05
N ASP A 20 14.08 -19.49 -3.81
CA ASP A 20 14.89 -19.70 -2.62
C ASP A 20 14.14 -20.70 -1.72
N GLU A 21 14.74 -21.89 -1.56
CA GLU A 21 14.24 -22.97 -0.72
C GLU A 21 14.23 -22.55 0.75
N SER A 22 13.04 -22.25 1.26
CA SER A 22 12.76 -22.11 2.69
C SER A 22 11.34 -22.65 2.96
N ASP A 23 11.23 -23.43 4.03
CA ASP A 23 10.06 -24.09 4.62
C ASP A 23 8.66 -23.78 4.00
N PRO A 24 7.90 -24.77 3.49
CA PRO A 24 6.80 -24.52 2.55
C PRO A 24 5.42 -24.16 3.16
N ASP A 25 5.30 -23.58 4.37
CA ASP A 25 3.96 -23.44 5.01
C ASP A 25 3.59 -22.09 5.64
N SER A 26 4.23 -20.99 5.22
CA SER A 26 3.49 -19.71 5.10
C SER A 26 4.25 -18.74 4.21
N THR A 27 3.85 -18.63 2.93
CA THR A 27 4.31 -17.53 2.07
C THR A 27 3.90 -16.21 2.72
N VAL A 28 4.88 -15.46 3.21
CA VAL A 28 4.65 -14.11 3.72
C VAL A 28 4.47 -13.14 2.57
N THR A 29 3.54 -12.21 2.70
CA THR A 29 3.26 -11.17 1.72
C THR A 29 3.58 -9.82 2.34
N ILE A 30 4.36 -9.00 1.62
CA ILE A 30 4.65 -7.62 2.01
C ILE A 30 3.85 -6.70 1.10
N ALA A 31 2.90 -5.96 1.66
CA ALA A 31 2.03 -5.09 0.88
C ALA A 31 1.54 -3.87 1.68
N MET A 32 0.98 -2.90 0.96
CA MET A 32 0.30 -1.76 1.55
C MET A 32 -1.12 -2.14 1.96
N ALA A 33 -1.59 -1.60 3.08
CA ALA A 33 -2.98 -1.67 3.48
C ALA A 33 -3.44 -0.41 4.20
N THR A 34 -4.72 -0.11 4.09
CA THR A 34 -5.40 0.92 4.88
C THR A 34 -6.18 0.25 6.00
N VAL A 35 -6.05 0.78 7.21
CA VAL A 35 -6.80 0.32 8.38
C VAL A 35 -8.23 0.84 8.26
N GLU A 36 -9.19 -0.04 8.45
CA GLU A 36 -10.59 0.30 8.49
C GLU A 36 -11.25 -0.22 9.77
N LYS A 37 -12.32 0.46 10.18
CA LYS A 37 -13.11 0.05 11.35
C LYS A 37 -14.58 0.33 11.10
N GLN A 38 -15.42 -0.66 11.34
CA GLN A 38 -16.87 -0.50 11.26
C GLN A 38 -17.52 -0.93 12.59
N PRO A 39 -18.63 -0.27 13.01
CA PRO A 39 -19.21 -0.48 14.34
C PRO A 39 -19.66 -1.91 14.65
N GLN A 40 -19.95 -2.71 13.62
CA GLN A 40 -20.38 -4.11 13.77
C GLN A 40 -19.23 -5.09 14.04
N TYR A 41 -17.97 -4.65 13.89
CA TYR A 41 -16.79 -5.46 14.17
C TYR A 41 -16.12 -5.00 15.47
N ASP A 42 -15.56 -5.94 16.22
CA ASP A 42 -14.91 -5.71 17.52
C ASP A 42 -13.43 -5.29 17.42
N ALA A 43 -12.82 -5.46 16.24
CA ALA A 43 -11.44 -5.13 15.94
C ALA A 43 -11.33 -4.32 14.63
N PRO A 44 -10.25 -3.53 14.46
CA PRO A 44 -9.92 -2.99 13.14
C PRO A 44 -9.56 -4.11 12.18
N TYR A 45 -9.77 -3.88 10.90
CA TYR A 45 -9.38 -4.78 9.81
C TYR A 45 -8.55 -4.01 8.78
N LEU A 46 -7.98 -4.73 7.82
CA LEU A 46 -7.09 -4.14 6.81
C LEU A 46 -7.73 -4.24 5.43
N VAL A 47 -7.52 -3.22 4.60
CA VAL A 47 -7.95 -3.19 3.20
C VAL A 47 -6.72 -3.02 2.33
N LEU A 48 -6.43 -4.00 1.49
CA LEU A 48 -5.35 -3.93 0.51
C LEU A 48 -5.69 -2.96 -0.62
N ASP A 49 -4.67 -2.54 -1.37
CA ASP A 49 -4.82 -1.60 -2.48
C ASP A 49 -5.67 -2.12 -3.64
N ASN A 50 -5.88 -3.43 -3.71
CA ASN A 50 -6.80 -4.08 -4.65
C ASN A 50 -8.24 -4.15 -4.13
N GLY A 51 -8.53 -3.59 -2.94
CA GLY A 51 -9.83 -3.58 -2.29
C GLY A 51 -10.15 -4.81 -1.43
N GLU A 52 -9.28 -5.82 -1.40
CA GLU A 52 -9.50 -7.02 -0.58
C GLU A 52 -9.42 -6.70 0.91
N LYS A 53 -10.42 -7.14 1.65
CA LYS A 53 -10.50 -6.96 3.10
C LYS A 53 -9.89 -8.16 3.82
N LEU A 54 -8.98 -7.90 4.75
CA LEU A 54 -8.27 -8.90 5.53
C LEU A 54 -8.72 -8.84 6.99
N TRP A 55 -9.12 -9.98 7.54
CA TRP A 55 -9.46 -10.12 8.95
C TRP A 55 -8.27 -10.68 9.73
N VAL A 56 -7.90 -10.03 10.83
CA VAL A 56 -6.70 -10.40 11.61
C VAL A 56 -7.07 -11.39 12.71
N VAL A 57 -6.86 -12.68 12.46
CA VAL A 57 -7.16 -13.76 13.41
C VAL A 57 -5.95 -14.15 14.27
N GLN A 58 -4.74 -13.85 13.80
CA GLN A 58 -3.48 -14.02 14.53
C GLN A 58 -2.63 -12.75 14.39
N HIS A 59 -1.82 -12.42 15.39
CA HIS A 59 -0.91 -11.28 15.30
C HIS A 59 0.32 -11.48 16.19
N ILE A 60 1.48 -11.03 15.72
CA ILE A 60 2.73 -11.00 16.50
C ILE A 60 2.93 -9.61 17.13
N VAL A 61 2.51 -8.56 16.41
CA VAL A 61 2.61 -7.16 16.84
C VAL A 61 1.26 -6.61 17.33
N PRO A 62 1.24 -5.56 18.17
CA PRO A 62 -0.01 -4.90 18.58
C PRO A 62 -0.68 -4.25 17.37
N TYR A 63 -2.00 -4.39 17.21
CA TYR A 63 -2.74 -3.78 16.10
C TYR A 63 -4.12 -3.22 16.48
N ARG A 64 -4.67 -3.61 17.63
CA ARG A 64 -6.06 -3.29 18.02
C ARG A 64 -6.33 -1.80 18.19
N ASP A 65 -5.29 -1.03 18.48
CA ASP A 65 -5.38 0.41 18.65
C ASP A 65 -5.23 1.20 17.36
N LEU A 66 -4.97 0.55 16.22
CA LEU A 66 -4.94 1.21 14.93
C LEU A 66 -6.28 1.88 14.62
N LYS A 67 -6.21 3.07 14.03
CA LYS A 67 -7.36 3.93 13.72
C LYS A 67 -7.72 3.81 12.25
N ALA A 68 -9.01 3.93 11.96
CA ALA A 68 -9.48 3.97 10.58
C ALA A 68 -8.79 5.11 9.81
N GLY A 69 -8.36 4.83 8.58
CA GLY A 69 -7.59 5.74 7.74
C GLY A 69 -6.06 5.69 7.97
N GLU A 70 -5.56 5.01 9.01
CA GLU A 70 -4.12 4.79 9.12
C GLU A 70 -3.63 3.87 8.00
N ARG A 71 -2.48 4.22 7.43
CA ARG A 71 -1.86 3.47 6.33
C ARG A 71 -0.68 2.68 6.85
N ILE A 72 -0.57 1.42 6.46
CA ILE A 72 0.52 0.55 6.87
C ILE A 72 1.22 -0.09 5.67
N PHE A 73 2.51 -0.34 5.83
CA PHE A 73 3.27 -1.28 5.02
C PHE A 73 3.51 -2.51 5.88
N GLY A 74 2.76 -3.58 5.61
CA GLY A 74 2.64 -4.73 6.50
C GLY A 74 3.22 -6.01 5.93
N ASN A 75 3.50 -6.94 6.85
CA ASN A 75 3.92 -8.30 6.59
C ASN A 75 2.81 -9.25 7.06
N TYR A 76 2.22 -9.98 6.11
CA TYR A 76 1.04 -10.80 6.30
C TYR A 76 1.33 -12.27 6.00
N SER A 77 0.77 -13.18 6.79
CA SER A 77 0.60 -14.59 6.39
C SER A 77 -0.87 -14.82 6.06
N PHE A 78 -1.19 -15.20 4.83
CA PHE A 78 -2.54 -15.58 4.43
C PHE A 78 -2.81 -17.01 4.90
N LEU A 79 -3.81 -17.19 5.76
CA LEU A 79 -4.05 -18.48 6.40
C LEU A 79 -5.14 -19.27 5.66
N GLU A 80 -6.28 -18.63 5.45
CA GLU A 80 -7.45 -19.23 4.81
C GLU A 80 -8.38 -18.15 4.23
N ALA A 81 -9.35 -18.57 3.43
CA ALA A 81 -10.40 -17.68 2.95
C ALA A 81 -11.19 -17.09 4.13
N GLY A 82 -11.54 -15.81 4.03
CA GLY A 82 -12.33 -15.12 5.03
C GLY A 82 -13.83 -15.41 4.90
N GLU A 83 -14.59 -14.82 5.82
CA GLU A 83 -16.05 -14.87 5.83
C GLU A 83 -16.63 -13.46 5.99
N SER A 84 -17.95 -13.29 5.92
CA SER A 84 -18.63 -12.01 6.18
C SER A 84 -18.11 -10.80 5.36
N GLY A 85 -17.66 -11.05 4.12
CA GLY A 85 -17.14 -10.01 3.23
C GLY A 85 -15.64 -9.73 3.36
N PHE A 86 -14.93 -10.51 4.18
CA PHE A 86 -13.46 -10.56 4.19
C PHE A 86 -12.97 -11.58 3.18
N ALA A 87 -11.96 -11.20 2.38
CA ALA A 87 -11.35 -12.09 1.40
C ALA A 87 -10.52 -13.17 2.10
N TYR A 88 -9.78 -12.80 3.16
CA TYR A 88 -8.87 -13.70 3.86
C TYR A 88 -8.83 -13.46 5.37
N ASN A 89 -8.64 -14.55 6.11
CA ASN A 89 -8.15 -14.55 7.48
C ASN A 89 -6.61 -14.58 7.45
N ILE A 90 -5.98 -13.68 8.21
CA ILE A 90 -4.52 -13.51 8.18
C ILE A 90 -3.88 -13.58 9.56
N ARG A 91 -2.57 -13.86 9.56
CA ARG A 91 -1.66 -13.49 10.64
C ARG A 91 -0.94 -12.18 10.29
N LEU A 92 -1.04 -11.16 11.13
CA LEU A 92 -0.24 -9.94 11.03
C LEU A 92 1.12 -10.15 11.70
N ASN A 93 2.18 -10.29 10.91
CA ASN A 93 3.52 -10.59 11.40
C ASN A 93 4.26 -9.35 11.87
N ASP A 94 4.19 -8.27 11.09
CA ASP A 94 4.85 -6.98 11.39
C ASP A 94 4.20 -5.87 10.55
N TYR A 95 4.40 -4.61 10.91
CA TYR A 95 4.06 -3.47 10.06
C TYR A 95 4.78 -2.19 10.47
N THR A 96 4.83 -1.22 9.55
CA THR A 96 5.19 0.17 9.85
C THR A 96 4.11 1.12 9.37
N LEU A 97 3.91 2.22 10.11
CA LEU A 97 2.98 3.28 9.72
C LEU A 97 3.57 4.08 8.55
N VAL A 98 2.71 4.34 7.56
CA VAL A 98 3.05 5.12 6.38
C VAL A 98 2.35 6.48 6.48
N PRO A 99 3.08 7.60 6.47
CA PRO A 99 2.47 8.92 6.48
C PRO A 99 1.58 9.14 5.25
N VAL A 100 0.32 9.50 5.48
CA VAL A 100 -0.60 9.96 4.43
C VAL A 100 -0.56 11.49 4.38
N GLN A 101 -0.43 12.05 3.18
CA GLN A 101 -0.36 13.49 2.95
C GLN A 101 -1.38 13.88 1.87
N GLU A 102 -2.03 15.02 2.06
CA GLU A 102 -2.90 15.62 1.05
C GLU A 102 -2.07 16.28 -0.06
N ILE A 103 -2.68 16.42 -1.24
CA ILE A 103 -2.11 17.19 -2.35
C ILE A 103 -2.28 18.67 -2.03
N ILE A 104 -1.22 19.47 -2.24
CA ILE A 104 -1.24 20.91 -1.97
C ILE A 104 -1.08 21.73 -3.26
N GLY A 105 -1.62 22.95 -3.28
CA GLY A 105 -1.38 23.89 -4.37
C GLY A 105 0.02 24.49 -4.29
N LEU A 106 0.71 24.57 -5.42
CA LEU A 106 1.99 25.27 -5.58
C LEU A 106 1.74 26.61 -6.29
N ASN A 107 2.05 27.71 -5.61
CA ASN A 107 1.84 29.08 -6.05
C ASN A 107 3.07 29.96 -5.74
N PRO A 108 3.11 31.22 -6.21
CA PRO A 108 4.28 32.08 -6.01
C PRO A 108 4.65 32.33 -4.54
N ASP A 109 3.68 32.28 -3.63
CA ASP A 109 3.90 32.59 -2.20
C ASP A 109 4.57 31.42 -1.45
N ASN A 110 4.29 30.17 -1.85
CA ASN A 110 4.80 28.97 -1.17
C ASN A 110 5.90 28.21 -1.93
N MET A 111 6.22 28.61 -3.16
CA MET A 111 7.21 27.94 -4.02
C MET A 111 8.59 27.77 -3.36
N ASP A 112 9.08 28.80 -2.67
CA ASP A 112 10.39 28.74 -1.99
C ASP A 112 10.36 27.79 -0.77
N SER A 113 9.23 27.75 -0.06
CA SER A 113 9.05 26.88 1.11
C SER A 113 8.86 25.39 0.73
N ILE A 114 8.21 25.12 -0.41
CA ILE A 114 8.05 23.75 -0.93
C ILE A 114 9.38 23.26 -1.53
N GLY A 115 10.06 24.12 -2.29
CA GLY A 115 11.32 23.80 -2.95
C GLY A 115 11.19 22.82 -4.12
N ASN A 116 12.31 22.57 -4.80
CA ASN A 116 12.41 21.60 -5.90
C ASN A 116 13.80 20.93 -5.92
N MET A 117 14.20 20.42 -4.75
CA MET A 117 15.47 19.74 -4.59
C MET A 117 15.42 18.34 -5.22
N LYS A 118 16.55 17.87 -5.74
CA LYS A 118 16.66 16.49 -6.25
C LYS A 118 16.38 15.49 -5.13
N VAL A 119 15.53 14.52 -5.41
CA VAL A 119 15.21 13.41 -4.51
C VAL A 119 15.40 12.09 -5.26
N GLN A 120 15.90 11.05 -4.57
CA GLN A 120 16.02 9.72 -5.16
C GLN A 120 14.74 8.92 -4.90
N ILE A 121 13.98 8.66 -5.96
CA ILE A 121 12.84 7.75 -5.95
C ILE A 121 13.34 6.32 -6.14
N LYS A 122 12.91 5.41 -5.27
CA LYS A 122 13.16 3.97 -5.38
C LYS A 122 12.00 3.25 -6.05
N ASP A 123 10.78 3.71 -5.78
CA ASP A 123 9.57 3.14 -6.33
C ASP A 123 8.43 4.16 -6.25
N MET A 124 7.51 4.10 -7.21
CA MET A 124 6.35 4.99 -7.28
C MET A 124 5.25 4.34 -8.11
N TRP A 125 4.06 4.20 -7.53
CA TRP A 125 2.91 3.61 -8.22
C TRP A 125 1.59 4.16 -7.66
N PRO A 126 0.58 4.38 -8.53
CA PRO A 126 -0.77 4.67 -8.07
C PRO A 126 -1.46 3.40 -7.58
N SER A 127 -2.30 3.55 -6.56
CA SER A 127 -3.41 2.66 -6.21
C SER A 127 -4.73 3.44 -6.37
N ASP A 128 -5.86 2.85 -5.97
CA ASP A 128 -7.18 3.48 -6.13
C ASP A 128 -7.24 4.85 -5.42
N ASP A 129 -6.70 4.93 -4.20
CA ASP A 129 -6.78 6.14 -3.36
C ASP A 129 -5.44 6.90 -3.20
N TYR A 130 -4.30 6.32 -3.55
CA TYR A 130 -2.99 6.88 -3.20
C TYR A 130 -1.98 6.85 -4.35
N LEU A 131 -1.13 7.88 -4.42
CA LEU A 131 0.18 7.75 -5.07
C LEU A 131 1.19 7.29 -4.03
N ASN A 132 1.59 6.03 -4.07
CA ASN A 132 2.57 5.47 -3.15
C ASN A 132 3.99 5.83 -3.62
N VAL A 133 4.84 6.30 -2.71
CA VAL A 133 6.21 6.70 -3.04
C VAL A 133 7.20 6.14 -2.02
N ARG A 134 8.16 5.34 -2.49
CA ARG A 134 9.32 4.94 -1.70
C ARG A 134 10.53 5.75 -2.17
N PHE A 135 11.11 6.54 -1.28
CA PHE A 135 12.17 7.48 -1.62
C PHE A 135 13.26 7.52 -0.54
N MET A 136 14.43 8.05 -0.90
CA MET A 136 15.51 8.32 0.05
C MET A 136 15.40 9.75 0.55
N LEU A 137 15.53 9.93 1.87
CA LEU A 137 15.64 11.23 2.51
C LEU A 137 16.96 11.33 3.29
N ASN A 138 17.47 12.55 3.43
CA ASN A 138 18.56 12.82 4.35
C ASN A 138 18.11 12.57 5.79
N PHE A 139 19.00 12.00 6.60
CA PHE A 139 18.73 11.87 8.03
C PHE A 139 18.56 13.29 8.64
N PRO A 140 17.52 13.55 9.44
CA PRO A 140 17.25 14.89 9.97
C PRO A 140 18.44 15.48 10.75
N SER A 141 18.83 16.72 10.43
CA SER A 141 19.88 17.44 11.17
C SER A 141 19.82 18.97 10.93
N PRO A 142 19.19 19.76 11.81
CA PRO A 142 18.17 19.41 12.81
C PRO A 142 16.76 19.27 12.19
N GLN A 143 16.56 19.75 10.96
CA GLN A 143 15.26 19.82 10.31
C GLN A 143 14.95 18.51 9.56
N LYS A 144 13.70 18.04 9.67
CA LYS A 144 13.21 16.87 8.94
C LYS A 144 12.91 17.28 7.49
N PRO A 145 13.42 16.54 6.48
CA PRO A 145 13.05 16.78 5.08
C PRO A 145 11.54 16.57 4.84
N ILE A 146 11.00 17.32 3.89
CA ILE A 146 9.61 17.21 3.44
C ILE A 146 9.56 16.65 2.02
N LEU A 147 8.47 15.96 1.70
CA LEU A 147 8.12 15.53 0.35
C LEU A 147 6.64 15.80 0.16
N ASN A 148 6.31 16.65 -0.82
CA ASN A 148 4.94 17.02 -1.16
C ASN A 148 4.60 16.56 -2.58
N LEU A 149 3.34 16.16 -2.80
CA LEU A 149 2.75 16.09 -4.12
C LEU A 149 1.96 17.39 -4.34
N VAL A 150 2.20 18.07 -5.46
CA VAL A 150 1.68 19.42 -5.69
C VAL A 150 0.95 19.55 -7.02
N VAL A 151 -0.07 20.39 -7.06
CA VAL A 151 -0.65 20.93 -8.31
C VAL A 151 0.00 22.28 -8.58
N ASN A 152 0.67 22.42 -9.73
CA ASN A 152 1.32 23.67 -10.09
C ASN A 152 0.30 24.66 -10.67
N GLU A 153 -0.09 25.67 -9.89
CA GLU A 153 -1.10 26.67 -10.26
C GLU A 153 -0.52 27.85 -11.05
N MET A 154 0.81 27.87 -11.23
CA MET A 154 1.50 28.93 -11.98
C MET A 154 1.55 28.64 -13.49
N ILE A 155 1.19 27.43 -13.90
CA ILE A 155 1.16 27.01 -15.30
C ILE A 155 -0.29 26.68 -15.66
N PRO A 156 -0.85 27.24 -16.75
CA PRO A 156 -2.22 26.97 -17.20
C PRO A 156 -2.45 25.53 -17.65
#